data_AF-A0A0B0CX51-F1
#
_entry.id   AF-A0A0B0CX51-F1
#
_cell.length_a   1.000
_cell.length_b   1.000
_cell.length_c   1.000
_cell.angle_alpha   90.00
_cell.angle_beta   90.00
_cell.angle_gamma   90.00
#
_symmetry.space_group_name_H-M   'P 1'
#
loop_
_entity.id
_entity.type
_entity.pdbx_description
1 polymer ?
#
loop_
_entity_poly.entity_id
_entity_poly.type
_entity_poly.pdbx_seq_one_letter_code
_entity_poly.pdbx_strand_id
1 'polypeptide(L)'
;MKKNWIWLIGLTLLFLSFAQPFALNEGNKVYADEKTYDSVVLRGSADTLDWSSNDHPLQYNEEEGLWLSNPIELEGGETTEYKFVYDGNWMPGSNLTFTPPQDGTYIFAFHPENERSVDVRLADSGSGSLTLELTVPENTPEWIVPTVASNKNNFNYQVSPLKKIDDRTYEIMVTGKAGDTLSYFYSLSGEPYKEVREEPRTAIFTEDNKRYEDTVTEWKTIPVAQDVTHDFNHDPYTPDKHGQVKVTVTVQHFGPIDQGAIYYTTDGSSPDGKRGEAKNGKTASLQVVDTVTNADGLKTTTMTGIIPRQKNETRVKYKIDVWNSASEGSQFADNNALKSEDATEFAYYVDDYESPEWAKESIIYQVFVDRFRDGSEENNTSVNPSLSYDEQLKGWMGGDLQGVLEKIDYIDVLGINTIWVSPIYEGPYSHGYHPKDFMNVDPRFGSNELMKELVDEAHERGIKVVYDLVPNHTSSQHPFFQDALENGENSPYFDWYTFLNWPNEYETFYGVQELPELNNDNPETRAYMLNEVVPFWMEEIGV
;
A
#
# COMPACT_ATOMS: atom_id res chain seq x y z
N MET A 1 53.80 -30.88 -16.14
CA MET A 1 53.15 -32.21 -16.08
C MET A 1 53.11 -32.69 -14.62
N LYS A 2 51.90 -32.64 -14.05
CA LYS A 2 51.31 -33.45 -12.95
C LYS A 2 52.16 -33.90 -11.73
N LYS A 3 51.80 -33.36 -10.55
CA LYS A 3 51.20 -34.04 -9.37
C LYS A 3 51.46 -33.17 -8.11
N ASN A 4 50.45 -32.53 -7.55
CA ASN A 4 49.49 -33.00 -6.53
C ASN A 4 50.10 -33.15 -5.12
N TRP A 5 49.50 -32.38 -4.20
CA TRP A 5 49.27 -32.57 -2.75
C TRP A 5 49.74 -31.37 -1.92
N ILE A 6 49.03 -30.82 -0.92
CA ILE A 6 47.74 -31.02 -0.20
C ILE A 6 47.81 -29.93 0.93
N TRP A 7 46.80 -29.15 1.35
CA TRP A 7 45.80 -29.41 2.42
C TRP A 7 45.09 -28.07 2.84
N LEU A 8 43.83 -28.20 3.28
CA LEU A 8 43.06 -27.46 4.33
C LEU A 8 42.48 -26.02 4.16
N ILE A 9 41.12 -25.99 4.27
CA ILE A 9 40.17 -25.10 4.97
C ILE A 9 40.01 -23.62 4.53
N GLY A 10 38.75 -23.22 4.32
CA GLY A 10 38.29 -21.85 4.59
C GLY A 10 37.09 -21.38 3.76
N LEU A 11 35.94 -21.26 4.44
CA LEU A 11 34.96 -20.17 4.37
C LEU A 11 34.21 -19.83 3.05
N THR A 12 32.86 -19.81 3.20
CA THR A 12 31.85 -18.86 2.69
C THR A 12 31.82 -18.47 1.22
N LEU A 13 30.63 -18.59 0.61
CA LEU A 13 29.99 -17.48 -0.11
C LEU A 13 28.48 -17.74 -0.25
N LEU A 14 27.70 -16.99 0.54
CA LEU A 14 26.30 -16.67 0.27
C LEU A 14 26.23 -15.85 -1.03
N PHE A 15 25.39 -16.28 -1.96
CA PHE A 15 24.84 -15.41 -3.00
C PHE A 15 23.33 -15.65 -3.03
N LEU A 16 22.57 -14.74 -2.41
CA LEU A 16 21.13 -14.62 -2.59
C LEU A 16 20.89 -13.92 -3.92
N SER A 17 20.61 -14.71 -4.96
CA SER A 17 19.94 -14.23 -6.17
C SER A 17 18.44 -14.21 -5.91
N PHE A 18 17.84 -13.02 -5.84
CA PHE A 18 16.39 -12.85 -5.97
C PHE A 18 15.99 -13.23 -7.40
N ALA A 19 15.50 -14.45 -7.56
CA ALA A 19 14.76 -14.88 -8.74
C ALA A 19 13.30 -15.07 -8.31
N GLN A 20 12.41 -14.22 -8.83
CA GLN A 20 10.99 -14.57 -8.91
C GLN A 20 10.81 -15.73 -9.89
N PRO A 21 9.80 -16.57 -9.68
CA PRO A 21 9.17 -17.25 -10.79
C PRO A 21 7.65 -17.13 -10.75
N PHE A 22 7.08 -16.48 -11.76
CA PHE A 22 5.81 -16.92 -12.35
C PHE A 22 6.14 -17.86 -13.53
N ALA A 23 5.57 -19.07 -13.53
CA ALA A 23 4.83 -19.63 -14.67
C ALA A 23 4.43 -21.10 -14.43
N LEU A 24 3.09 -21.29 -14.51
CA LEU A 24 2.24 -22.47 -14.63
C LEU A 24 2.82 -23.74 -15.31
N ASN A 25 2.44 -24.92 -14.79
CA ASN A 25 1.85 -25.95 -15.65
C ASN A 25 0.92 -26.92 -14.89
N GLU A 26 -0.08 -27.40 -15.61
CA GLU A 26 -1.25 -28.19 -15.22
C GLU A 26 -0.96 -29.51 -14.50
N GLY A 27 -1.94 -29.96 -13.71
CA GLY A 27 -2.17 -31.37 -13.44
C GLY A 27 -1.58 -31.91 -12.15
N ASN A 28 -2.14 -31.50 -11.01
CA ASN A 28 -2.45 -32.41 -9.91
C ASN A 28 -3.36 -31.69 -8.91
N LYS A 29 -4.52 -32.29 -8.64
CA LYS A 29 -5.29 -31.99 -7.43
C LYS A 29 -4.37 -32.21 -6.23
N VAL A 30 -3.96 -31.14 -5.58
CA VAL A 30 -3.36 -31.19 -4.24
C VAL A 30 -4.34 -30.42 -3.36
N TYR A 31 -4.99 -31.16 -2.47
CA TYR A 31 -5.80 -30.59 -1.40
C TYR A 31 -4.92 -29.57 -0.67
N ALA A 32 -5.39 -28.32 -0.55
CA ALA A 32 -4.83 -27.38 0.40
C ALA A 32 -4.87 -28.03 1.79
N ASP A 33 -3.79 -27.88 2.56
CA ASP A 33 -3.81 -28.20 3.97
C ASP A 33 -4.95 -27.37 4.60
N GLU A 34 -6.04 -28.01 5.01
CA GLU A 34 -7.15 -27.36 5.72
C GLU A 34 -6.53 -26.64 6.94
N LYS A 35 -6.47 -25.31 6.91
CA LYS A 35 -6.01 -24.55 8.06
C LYS A 35 -7.06 -24.72 9.16
N THR A 36 -6.70 -25.45 10.20
CA THR A 36 -7.55 -25.64 11.38
C THR A 36 -7.25 -24.56 12.40
N TYR A 37 -8.28 -23.85 12.85
CA TYR A 37 -8.19 -22.88 13.94
C TYR A 37 -8.92 -23.45 15.16
N ASP A 38 -8.35 -23.30 16.35
CA ASP A 38 -9.00 -23.73 17.60
C ASP A 38 -9.95 -22.65 18.13
N SER A 39 -9.66 -21.38 17.81
CA SER A 39 -10.43 -20.22 18.22
C SER A 39 -10.32 -19.07 17.22
N VAL A 40 -11.42 -18.36 16.99
CA VAL A 40 -11.45 -17.12 16.21
C VAL A 40 -12.26 -16.09 16.97
N VAL A 41 -11.74 -14.87 17.08
CA VAL A 41 -12.38 -13.74 17.79
C VAL A 41 -12.39 -12.54 16.85
N LEU A 42 -13.54 -11.85 16.78
CA LEU A 42 -13.67 -10.58 16.07
C LEU A 42 -13.34 -9.43 17.02
N ARG A 43 -12.56 -8.47 16.53
CA ARG A 43 -12.31 -7.20 17.21
C ARG A 43 -12.40 -6.06 16.20
N GLY A 44 -12.70 -4.85 16.63
CA GLY A 44 -12.88 -3.74 15.71
C GLY A 44 -13.14 -2.40 16.40
N SER A 45 -13.40 -1.39 15.58
CA SER A 45 -13.52 0.01 15.96
C SER A 45 -14.94 0.50 16.22
N ALA A 46 -15.97 -0.29 15.90
CA ALA A 46 -17.36 0.06 16.21
C ALA A 46 -17.58 0.10 17.73
N ASP A 47 -18.51 0.92 18.23
CA ASP A 47 -18.80 1.04 19.67
C ASP A 47 -19.13 -0.29 20.36
N THR A 48 -19.70 -1.23 19.61
CA THR A 48 -20.01 -2.58 20.09
C THR A 48 -18.82 -3.55 20.05
N LEU A 49 -17.75 -3.19 19.36
CA LEU A 49 -16.50 -3.93 19.23
C LEU A 49 -15.39 -3.24 20.05
N ASP A 50 -14.35 -3.99 20.39
CA ASP A 50 -13.19 -3.44 21.07
C ASP A 50 -11.94 -4.19 20.61
N TRP A 51 -10.93 -3.45 20.17
CA TRP A 51 -9.63 -3.97 19.74
C TRP A 51 -8.88 -4.79 20.79
N SER A 52 -9.21 -4.58 22.06
CA SER A 52 -8.59 -5.26 23.19
C SER A 52 -9.43 -6.41 23.77
N SER A 53 -10.72 -6.51 23.42
CA SER A 53 -11.65 -7.47 24.04
C SER A 53 -11.67 -8.84 23.36
N ASN A 54 -12.19 -9.84 24.08
CA ASN A 54 -12.47 -11.17 23.51
C ASN A 54 -13.98 -11.47 23.49
N ASP A 55 -14.82 -10.43 23.56
CA ASP A 55 -16.25 -10.56 23.83
C ASP A 55 -17.06 -10.98 22.59
N HIS A 56 -16.42 -11.04 21.42
CA HIS A 56 -17.02 -11.50 20.16
C HIS A 56 -16.31 -12.74 19.60
N PRO A 57 -16.32 -13.88 20.32
CA PRO A 57 -15.84 -15.14 19.77
C PRO A 57 -16.76 -15.58 18.63
N LEU A 58 -16.15 -16.09 17.55
CA LEU A 58 -16.89 -16.70 16.46
C LEU A 58 -17.13 -18.18 16.77
N GLN A 59 -18.22 -18.72 16.22
CA GLN A 59 -18.53 -20.14 16.28
C GLN A 59 -18.40 -20.77 14.90
N TYR A 60 -17.76 -21.93 14.81
CA TYR A 60 -17.67 -22.66 13.57
C TYR A 60 -19.04 -23.22 13.15
N ASN A 61 -19.45 -22.89 11.93
CA ASN A 61 -20.65 -23.40 11.28
C ASN A 61 -20.25 -24.48 10.27
N GLU A 62 -20.56 -25.74 10.58
CA GLU A 62 -20.20 -26.90 9.75
C GLU A 62 -20.89 -26.93 8.38
N GLU A 63 -22.07 -26.30 8.23
CA GLU A 63 -22.83 -26.29 6.98
C GLU A 63 -22.19 -25.33 5.96
N GLU A 64 -21.70 -24.18 6.44
CA GLU A 64 -21.05 -23.17 5.61
C GLU A 64 -19.53 -23.36 5.51
N GLY A 65 -18.93 -24.08 6.46
CA GLY A 65 -17.47 -24.21 6.58
C GLY A 65 -16.79 -22.93 7.08
N LEU A 66 -17.52 -22.06 7.78
CA LEU A 66 -17.07 -20.71 8.19
C LEU A 66 -17.19 -20.50 9.70
N TRP A 67 -16.39 -19.60 10.24
CA TRP A 67 -16.57 -19.09 11.60
C TRP A 67 -17.50 -17.87 11.55
N LEU A 68 -18.55 -17.83 12.38
CA LEU A 68 -19.56 -16.76 12.39
C LEU A 68 -19.63 -16.05 13.74
N SER A 69 -19.70 -14.72 13.74
CA SER A 69 -19.90 -13.94 14.96
C SER A 69 -21.35 -14.03 15.45
N ASN A 70 -21.58 -13.66 16.72
CA ASN A 70 -22.92 -13.24 17.11
C ASN A 70 -23.29 -11.94 16.36
N PRO A 71 -24.59 -11.62 16.23
CA PRO A 71 -25.05 -10.35 15.67
C PRO A 71 -24.47 -9.15 16.45
N ILE A 72 -23.87 -8.21 15.74
CA ILE A 72 -23.20 -7.02 16.28
C ILE A 72 -23.90 -5.78 15.72
N GLU A 73 -24.36 -4.90 16.59
CA GLU A 73 -25.04 -3.67 16.20
C GLU A 73 -24.04 -2.65 15.64
N LEU A 74 -24.26 -2.20 14.40
CA LEU A 74 -23.43 -1.22 13.72
C LEU A 74 -24.30 -0.09 13.18
N GLU A 75 -23.74 1.12 13.16
CA GLU A 75 -24.39 2.30 12.60
C GLU A 75 -24.16 2.41 11.09
N GLY A 76 -25.19 2.85 10.37
CA GLY A 76 -25.22 2.98 8.93
C GLY A 76 -24.40 4.14 8.41
N GLY A 77 -23.60 3.89 7.37
CA GLY A 77 -22.74 4.88 6.73
C GLY A 77 -21.42 5.10 7.45
N GLU A 78 -21.22 4.50 8.64
CA GLU A 78 -19.98 4.63 9.41
C GLU A 78 -19.04 3.46 9.14
N THR A 79 -17.89 3.74 8.53
CA THR A 79 -16.88 2.70 8.24
C THR A 79 -16.34 2.12 9.56
N THR A 80 -16.59 0.83 9.76
CA THR A 80 -16.05 0.05 10.87
C THR A 80 -14.79 -0.67 10.40
N GLU A 81 -13.68 -0.43 11.08
CA GLU A 81 -12.49 -1.26 10.97
C GLU A 81 -12.62 -2.49 11.86
N TYR A 82 -12.16 -3.64 11.39
CA TYR A 82 -12.18 -4.87 12.18
C TYR A 82 -11.07 -5.83 11.77
N LYS A 83 -10.81 -6.81 12.63
CA LYS A 83 -9.81 -7.85 12.40
C LYS A 83 -10.11 -9.09 13.22
N PHE A 84 -9.71 -10.24 12.68
CA PHE A 84 -9.80 -11.50 13.39
C PHE A 84 -8.51 -11.75 14.20
N VAL A 85 -8.70 -12.30 15.39
CA VAL A 85 -7.63 -12.90 16.21
C VAL A 85 -7.91 -14.38 16.26
N TYR A 86 -7.00 -15.18 15.72
CA TYR A 86 -7.13 -16.63 15.72
C TYR A 86 -5.99 -17.26 16.50
N ASP A 87 -6.34 -18.19 17.39
CA ASP A 87 -5.42 -18.90 18.28
C ASP A 87 -4.47 -17.95 19.04
N GLY A 88 -5.00 -16.81 19.46
CA GLY A 88 -4.29 -15.76 20.19
C GLY A 88 -3.38 -14.87 19.33
N ASN A 89 -3.31 -15.10 18.01
CA ASN A 89 -2.51 -14.31 17.09
C ASN A 89 -3.42 -13.42 16.23
N TRP A 90 -3.00 -12.17 16.03
CA TRP A 90 -3.66 -11.29 15.09
C TRP A 90 -3.50 -11.82 13.66
N MET A 91 -4.57 -11.72 12.87
CA MET A 91 -4.48 -11.89 11.43
C MET A 91 -3.37 -10.97 10.86
N PRO A 92 -2.52 -11.42 9.93
CA PRO A 92 -1.50 -10.57 9.33
C PRO A 92 -2.10 -9.53 8.37
N GLY A 93 -1.38 -8.43 8.15
CA GLY A 93 -1.77 -7.35 7.23
C GLY A 93 -2.67 -6.26 7.86
N SER A 94 -3.14 -5.33 7.03
CA SER A 94 -4.00 -4.22 7.44
C SER A 94 -5.36 -4.69 7.98
N ASN A 95 -6.02 -3.81 8.74
CA ASN A 95 -7.42 -3.99 9.18
C ASN A 95 -8.33 -4.18 7.96
N LEU A 96 -9.38 -4.96 8.16
CA LEU A 96 -10.48 -5.04 7.21
C LEU A 96 -11.44 -3.89 7.51
N THR A 97 -12.14 -3.40 6.50
CA THR A 97 -13.13 -2.34 6.66
C THR A 97 -14.49 -2.81 6.16
N PHE A 98 -15.53 -2.38 6.86
CA PHE A 98 -16.91 -2.56 6.44
C PHE A 98 -17.69 -1.31 6.79
N THR A 99 -18.29 -0.67 5.79
CA THR A 99 -19.24 0.44 5.99
C THR A 99 -20.64 -0.17 5.97
N PRO A 100 -21.32 -0.29 7.12
CA PRO A 100 -22.68 -0.79 7.17
C PRO A 100 -23.57 0.11 6.31
N PRO A 101 -24.38 -0.44 5.40
CA PRO A 101 -25.24 0.40 4.56
C PRO A 101 -26.38 1.10 5.33
N GLN A 102 -26.71 0.61 6.53
CA GLN A 102 -27.71 1.20 7.45
C GLN A 102 -27.46 0.70 8.88
N ASP A 103 -28.13 1.33 9.85
CA ASP A 103 -28.17 0.85 11.23
C ASP A 103 -28.76 -0.57 11.29
N GLY A 104 -28.09 -1.47 12.00
CA GLY A 104 -28.58 -2.83 12.16
C GLY A 104 -27.60 -3.77 12.81
N THR A 105 -28.01 -5.01 13.01
CA THR A 105 -27.14 -6.04 13.58
C THR A 105 -26.51 -6.88 12.47
N TYR A 106 -25.21 -7.10 12.51
CA TYR A 106 -24.43 -7.76 11.47
C TYR A 106 -23.66 -8.97 12.01
N ILE A 107 -23.53 -10.01 11.20
CA ILE A 107 -22.74 -11.22 11.44
C ILE A 107 -21.50 -11.13 10.56
N PHE A 108 -20.32 -11.24 11.17
CA PHE A 108 -19.05 -11.30 10.47
C PHE A 108 -18.66 -12.76 10.29
N ALA A 109 -18.26 -13.12 9.07
CA ALA A 109 -17.81 -14.45 8.72
C ALA A 109 -16.30 -14.48 8.46
N PHE A 110 -15.60 -15.42 9.07
CA PHE A 110 -14.19 -15.69 8.83
C PHE A 110 -14.03 -16.98 8.02
N HIS A 111 -13.27 -16.87 6.93
CA HIS A 111 -13.00 -17.94 5.96
C HIS A 111 -11.61 -18.55 6.22
N PRO A 112 -11.51 -19.79 6.72
CA PRO A 112 -10.23 -20.45 6.99
C PRO A 112 -9.26 -20.50 5.80
N GLU A 113 -9.80 -20.72 4.61
CA GLU A 113 -9.03 -20.84 3.36
C GLU A 113 -8.71 -19.48 2.71
N ASN A 114 -9.35 -18.40 3.18
CA ASN A 114 -9.16 -17.04 2.68
C ASN A 114 -9.34 -16.01 3.81
N GLU A 115 -8.39 -15.99 4.74
CA GLU A 115 -8.45 -15.25 6.01
C GLU A 115 -8.81 -13.75 5.86
N ARG A 116 -8.52 -13.13 4.70
CA ARG A 116 -8.70 -11.70 4.44
C ARG A 116 -9.97 -11.33 3.68
N SER A 117 -10.90 -12.26 3.47
CA SER A 117 -12.20 -11.95 2.85
C SER A 117 -13.07 -11.07 3.75
N VAL A 118 -13.65 -10.02 3.20
CA VAL A 118 -14.68 -9.20 3.89
C VAL A 118 -16.05 -9.82 3.61
N ASP A 119 -16.59 -10.55 4.58
CA ASP A 119 -17.92 -11.16 4.53
C ASP A 119 -18.70 -10.75 5.79
N VAL A 120 -19.51 -9.71 5.67
CA VAL A 120 -20.31 -9.14 6.75
C VAL A 120 -21.77 -9.08 6.29
N ARG A 121 -22.65 -9.69 7.09
CA ARG A 121 -24.03 -10.02 6.70
C ARG A 121 -24.99 -9.39 7.66
N LEU A 122 -26.11 -8.83 7.22
CA LEU A 122 -27.14 -8.38 8.15
C LEU A 122 -27.76 -9.61 8.85
N ALA A 123 -27.72 -9.63 10.18
CA ALA A 123 -28.17 -10.74 11.03
C ALA A 123 -29.68 -10.99 10.89
N ASP A 124 -30.45 -9.94 10.66
CA ASP A 124 -31.90 -10.00 10.50
C ASP A 124 -32.29 -9.48 9.10
N SER A 125 -31.81 -10.18 8.06
CA SER A 125 -32.21 -9.89 6.67
C SER A 125 -33.69 -10.23 6.40
N GLY A 126 -34.40 -10.85 7.33
CA GLY A 126 -35.78 -11.32 7.17
C GLY A 126 -35.85 -12.69 6.48
N SER A 127 -37.01 -13.34 6.53
CA SER A 127 -37.24 -14.69 5.96
C SER A 127 -37.25 -14.74 4.43
N GLY A 128 -37.01 -13.62 3.74
CA GLY A 128 -37.16 -13.53 2.29
C GLY A 128 -35.88 -13.84 1.54
N SER A 129 -36.03 -14.46 0.39
CA SER A 129 -34.96 -14.65 -0.57
C SER A 129 -35.50 -14.57 -2.00
N LEU A 130 -34.59 -14.30 -2.92
CA LEU A 130 -34.80 -14.43 -4.35
C LEU A 130 -33.52 -14.92 -5.00
N THR A 131 -33.65 -15.57 -6.16
CA THR A 131 -32.51 -15.99 -6.98
C THR A 131 -32.60 -15.27 -8.31
N LEU A 132 -31.54 -14.56 -8.70
CA LEU A 132 -31.41 -13.98 -10.02
C LEU A 132 -30.53 -14.91 -10.86
N GLU A 133 -31.06 -15.31 -12.01
CA GLU A 133 -30.34 -16.08 -13.01
C GLU A 133 -30.08 -15.16 -14.21
N LEU A 134 -28.84 -14.70 -14.32
CA LEU A 134 -28.40 -13.77 -15.35
C LEU A 134 -27.79 -14.52 -16.53
N THR A 135 -28.38 -14.36 -17.71
CA THR A 135 -27.73 -14.68 -18.99
C THR A 135 -27.04 -13.44 -19.56
N VAL A 136 -25.73 -13.53 -19.80
CA VAL A 136 -24.92 -12.44 -20.37
C VAL A 136 -24.76 -12.58 -21.90
N PRO A 137 -24.53 -11.48 -22.64
CA PRO A 137 -24.32 -11.57 -24.09
C PRO A 137 -22.99 -12.24 -24.43
N GLU A 138 -22.88 -12.83 -25.63
CA GLU A 138 -21.69 -13.62 -26.07
C GLU A 138 -20.37 -12.85 -26.00
N ASN A 139 -20.41 -11.51 -26.12
CA ASN A 139 -19.25 -10.65 -26.06
C ASN A 139 -18.80 -10.29 -24.63
N THR A 140 -19.44 -10.86 -23.60
CA THR A 140 -19.05 -10.64 -22.21
C THR A 140 -17.71 -11.33 -21.92
N PRO A 141 -16.68 -10.61 -21.44
CA PRO A 141 -15.39 -11.24 -21.21
C PRO A 141 -15.44 -12.31 -20.11
N GLU A 142 -14.87 -13.49 -20.37
CA GLU A 142 -14.93 -14.63 -19.44
C GLU A 142 -14.25 -14.39 -18.09
N TRP A 143 -13.26 -13.50 -18.05
CA TRP A 143 -12.51 -13.13 -16.85
C TRP A 143 -13.28 -12.18 -15.93
N ILE A 144 -14.39 -11.59 -16.40
CA ILE A 144 -15.25 -10.73 -15.58
C ILE A 144 -16.40 -11.54 -15.03
N VAL A 145 -16.60 -11.44 -13.73
CA VAL A 145 -17.83 -11.86 -13.08
C VAL A 145 -18.77 -10.65 -13.02
N PRO A 146 -19.96 -10.69 -13.65
CA PRO A 146 -20.92 -9.60 -13.55
C PRO A 146 -21.29 -9.31 -12.09
N THR A 147 -21.77 -8.11 -11.83
CA THR A 147 -22.27 -7.70 -10.52
C THR A 147 -23.70 -7.17 -10.65
N VAL A 148 -24.44 -7.22 -9.54
CA VAL A 148 -25.76 -6.62 -9.43
C VAL A 148 -25.61 -5.24 -8.77
N ALA A 149 -25.86 -4.18 -9.53
CA ALA A 149 -25.86 -2.79 -9.09
C ALA A 149 -27.29 -2.33 -8.80
N SER A 150 -27.65 -2.17 -7.52
CA SER A 150 -28.96 -1.63 -7.13
C SER A 150 -28.99 -0.12 -7.27
N ASN A 151 -29.98 0.42 -7.99
CA ASN A 151 -29.98 1.85 -8.35
C ASN A 151 -30.78 2.75 -7.42
N LYS A 152 -31.26 2.29 -6.25
CA LYS A 152 -32.03 3.20 -5.39
C LYS A 152 -32.32 2.80 -3.94
N ASN A 153 -31.49 1.98 -3.30
CA ASN A 153 -31.96 1.34 -2.09
C ASN A 153 -31.02 1.54 -0.90
N ASN A 154 -31.45 2.41 0.03
CA ASN A 154 -31.21 2.28 1.47
C ASN A 154 -31.80 0.94 2.01
N PHE A 155 -31.58 -0.19 1.31
CA PHE A 155 -32.08 -1.51 1.70
C PHE A 155 -30.90 -2.47 1.84
N ASN A 156 -30.92 -3.24 2.91
CA ASN A 156 -29.97 -4.30 3.18
C ASN A 156 -30.42 -5.60 2.56
N TYR A 157 -29.61 -6.08 1.63
CA TYR A 157 -29.71 -7.42 1.11
C TYR A 157 -28.33 -8.08 1.14
N GLN A 158 -28.26 -9.36 1.48
CA GLN A 158 -27.03 -10.14 1.37
C GLN A 158 -27.04 -10.83 0.01
N VAL A 159 -25.91 -10.80 -0.68
CA VAL A 159 -25.71 -11.47 -1.96
C VAL A 159 -24.78 -12.66 -1.78
N SER A 160 -25.12 -13.81 -2.38
CA SER A 160 -24.12 -14.85 -2.59
C SER A 160 -23.08 -14.38 -3.62
N PRO A 161 -21.86 -14.94 -3.63
CA PRO A 161 -20.98 -14.79 -4.78
C PRO A 161 -21.71 -15.20 -6.07
N LEU A 162 -21.53 -14.43 -7.14
CA LEU A 162 -22.10 -14.78 -8.45
C LEU A 162 -21.43 -16.08 -8.93
N LYS A 163 -22.23 -17.12 -9.12
CA LYS A 163 -21.75 -18.44 -9.54
C LYS A 163 -22.03 -18.64 -11.03
N LYS A 164 -21.01 -18.89 -11.83
CA LYS A 164 -21.20 -19.32 -13.22
C LYS A 164 -21.80 -20.74 -13.22
N ILE A 165 -23.03 -20.88 -13.73
CA ILE A 165 -23.77 -22.16 -13.78
C ILE A 165 -23.79 -22.77 -15.18
N ASP A 166 -23.57 -21.96 -16.21
CA ASP A 166 -23.40 -22.38 -17.60
C ASP A 166 -22.47 -21.38 -18.32
N ASP A 167 -22.11 -21.63 -19.58
CA ASP A 167 -21.16 -20.85 -20.37
C ASP A 167 -21.40 -19.33 -20.34
N ARG A 168 -22.67 -18.92 -20.31
CA ARG A 168 -23.07 -17.50 -20.27
C ARG A 168 -24.10 -17.20 -19.19
N THR A 169 -24.28 -18.12 -18.25
CA THR A 169 -25.33 -17.99 -17.23
C THR A 169 -24.71 -17.99 -15.86
N TYR A 170 -25.07 -16.98 -15.09
CA TYR A 170 -24.65 -16.80 -13.72
C TYR A 170 -25.85 -16.79 -12.80
N GLU A 171 -25.65 -17.27 -11.58
CA GLU A 171 -26.66 -17.32 -10.54
C GLU A 171 -26.18 -16.52 -9.33
N ILE A 172 -27.08 -15.72 -8.77
CA ILE A 172 -26.88 -15.02 -7.51
C ILE A 172 -28.13 -15.15 -6.66
N MET A 173 -27.96 -15.60 -5.42
CA MET A 173 -29.00 -15.54 -4.41
C MET A 173 -28.90 -14.20 -3.69
N VAL A 174 -30.05 -13.56 -3.52
CA VAL A 174 -30.18 -12.31 -2.78
C VAL A 174 -31.16 -12.54 -1.64
N THR A 175 -30.73 -12.33 -0.41
CA THR A 175 -31.57 -12.47 0.79
C THR A 175 -31.91 -11.10 1.34
N GLY A 176 -33.14 -10.95 1.83
CA GLY A 176 -33.71 -9.67 2.22
C GLY A 176 -35.12 -9.85 2.74
N LYS A 177 -35.76 -8.78 3.20
CA LYS A 177 -37.01 -8.92 3.94
C LYS A 177 -38.15 -9.30 2.99
N ALA A 178 -38.88 -10.38 3.32
CA ALA A 178 -40.00 -10.83 2.50
C ALA A 178 -41.02 -9.70 2.27
N GLY A 179 -41.41 -9.49 1.02
CA GLY A 179 -42.29 -8.41 0.58
C GLY A 179 -41.58 -7.15 0.07
N ASP A 180 -40.30 -6.96 0.39
CA ASP A 180 -39.53 -5.82 -0.12
C ASP A 180 -39.19 -5.98 -1.61
N THR A 181 -38.95 -4.87 -2.29
CA THR A 181 -38.60 -4.83 -3.72
C THR A 181 -37.17 -4.38 -3.93
N LEU A 182 -36.36 -5.24 -4.53
CA LEU A 182 -35.04 -4.95 -5.07
C LEU A 182 -35.18 -4.24 -6.42
N SER A 183 -34.57 -3.07 -6.58
CA SER A 183 -34.47 -2.32 -7.86
C SER A 183 -33.02 -2.31 -8.33
N TYR A 184 -32.72 -2.90 -9.49
CA TYR A 184 -31.34 -3.19 -9.87
C TYR A 184 -31.05 -3.15 -11.37
N PHE A 185 -29.75 -3.08 -11.68
CA PHE A 185 -29.15 -3.31 -12.98
C PHE A 185 -27.99 -4.29 -12.83
N TYR A 186 -27.57 -4.87 -13.94
CA TYR A 186 -26.29 -5.58 -14.00
C TYR A 186 -25.15 -4.67 -14.43
N SER A 187 -23.93 -4.96 -13.99
CA SER A 187 -22.71 -4.28 -14.46
C SER A 187 -21.52 -5.23 -14.54
N LEU A 188 -20.49 -4.87 -15.29
CA LEU A 188 -19.23 -5.61 -15.38
C LEU A 188 -18.12 -5.09 -14.46
N SER A 189 -18.29 -3.91 -13.85
CA SER A 189 -17.44 -3.34 -12.78
C SER A 189 -17.95 -1.94 -12.39
N GLY A 190 -19.23 -1.84 -12.03
CA GLY A 190 -19.87 -0.57 -11.63
C GLY A 190 -20.49 0.24 -12.77
N GLU A 191 -20.91 1.47 -12.44
CA GLU A 191 -21.71 2.37 -13.29
C GLU A 191 -21.22 2.57 -14.74
N PRO A 192 -19.90 2.72 -15.03
CA PRO A 192 -19.47 2.84 -16.42
C PRO A 192 -19.86 1.60 -17.24
N TYR A 193 -19.77 0.39 -16.67
CA TYR A 193 -19.93 -0.88 -17.37
C TYR A 193 -21.29 -1.56 -17.16
N LYS A 194 -22.33 -0.75 -16.98
CA LYS A 194 -23.70 -1.17 -16.72
C LYS A 194 -24.40 -1.73 -17.96
N GLU A 195 -25.43 -2.55 -17.79
CA GLU A 195 -26.30 -2.99 -18.89
C GLU A 195 -27.03 -1.82 -19.59
N VAL A 196 -27.33 -1.97 -20.89
CA VAL A 196 -28.11 -0.99 -21.66
C VAL A 196 -29.60 -1.17 -21.36
N ARG A 197 -30.15 -0.30 -20.51
CA ARG A 197 -31.57 -0.33 -20.12
C ARG A 197 -32.04 1.03 -19.60
N GLU A 198 -33.26 1.46 -19.95
CA GLU A 198 -33.84 2.74 -19.50
C GLU A 198 -34.30 2.69 -18.03
N GLU A 199 -34.99 1.62 -17.64
CA GLU A 199 -35.58 1.46 -16.31
C GLU A 199 -34.96 0.28 -15.56
N PRO A 200 -34.74 0.36 -14.25
CA PRO A 200 -34.20 -0.75 -13.48
C PRO A 200 -35.11 -1.99 -13.52
N ARG A 201 -34.51 -3.14 -13.31
CA ARG A 201 -35.22 -4.40 -13.03
C ARG A 201 -35.79 -4.35 -11.63
N THR A 202 -36.88 -5.07 -11.40
CA THR A 202 -37.48 -5.21 -10.08
C THR A 202 -37.66 -6.67 -9.71
N ALA A 203 -37.30 -7.02 -8.48
CA ALA A 203 -37.49 -8.35 -7.92
C ALA A 203 -38.02 -8.22 -6.49
N ILE A 204 -38.99 -9.05 -6.12
CA ILE A 204 -39.61 -9.06 -4.79
C ILE A 204 -39.06 -10.24 -4.00
N PHE A 205 -38.61 -9.99 -2.77
CA PHE A 205 -38.19 -11.01 -1.82
C PHE A 205 -39.39 -11.83 -1.35
N THR A 206 -39.26 -13.16 -1.32
CA THR A 206 -40.33 -14.08 -0.90
C THR A 206 -39.81 -15.12 0.06
N GLU A 207 -40.65 -15.65 0.95
CA GLU A 207 -40.25 -16.71 1.89
C GLU A 207 -39.78 -17.99 1.18
N ASP A 208 -40.35 -18.30 0.01
CA ASP A 208 -40.07 -19.53 -0.75
C ASP A 208 -38.96 -19.40 -1.82
N ASN A 209 -38.09 -18.39 -1.74
CA ASN A 209 -37.01 -18.10 -2.72
C ASN A 209 -37.47 -18.05 -4.19
N LYS A 210 -38.04 -16.92 -4.62
CA LYS A 210 -38.50 -16.76 -6.00
C LYS A 210 -37.34 -16.56 -6.99
N ARG A 211 -37.34 -17.32 -8.09
CA ARG A 211 -36.36 -17.19 -9.18
C ARG A 211 -36.81 -16.16 -10.22
N TYR A 212 -35.86 -15.34 -10.67
CA TYR A 212 -36.01 -14.38 -11.76
C TYR A 212 -34.96 -14.70 -12.83
N GLU A 213 -35.41 -14.93 -14.05
CA GLU A 213 -34.53 -15.14 -15.20
C GLU A 213 -34.35 -13.82 -15.92
N ASP A 214 -33.11 -13.35 -15.97
CA ASP A 214 -32.71 -12.12 -16.61
C ASP A 214 -31.80 -12.38 -17.82
N THR A 215 -31.94 -11.54 -18.82
CA THR A 215 -31.01 -11.50 -19.95
C THR A 215 -30.52 -10.07 -20.13
N VAL A 216 -29.20 -9.90 -20.11
CA VAL A 216 -28.55 -8.68 -20.59
C VAL A 216 -28.28 -8.87 -22.08
N THR A 217 -28.79 -7.98 -22.90
CA THR A 217 -28.58 -8.04 -24.36
C THR A 217 -27.31 -7.32 -24.78
N GLU A 218 -26.92 -6.27 -24.04
CA GLU A 218 -25.81 -5.40 -24.36
C GLU A 218 -25.32 -4.66 -23.11
N TRP A 219 -24.00 -4.43 -23.04
CA TRP A 219 -23.35 -3.60 -22.02
C TRP A 219 -23.11 -2.20 -22.56
N LYS A 220 -23.31 -1.16 -21.74
CA LYS A 220 -23.00 0.23 -22.11
C LYS A 220 -21.52 0.41 -22.45
N THR A 221 -20.65 -0.27 -21.72
CA THR A 221 -19.24 -0.51 -22.10
C THR A 221 -18.74 -1.80 -21.45
N ILE A 222 -17.66 -2.36 -21.99
CA ILE A 222 -16.95 -3.52 -21.45
C ILE A 222 -15.59 -3.04 -20.91
N PRO A 223 -15.18 -3.42 -19.69
CA PRO A 223 -13.83 -3.16 -19.20
C PRO A 223 -12.81 -3.80 -20.13
N VAL A 224 -11.86 -3.00 -20.59
CA VAL A 224 -10.94 -3.43 -21.65
C VAL A 224 -9.62 -3.89 -21.08
N ALA A 225 -9.09 -3.26 -20.02
CA ALA A 225 -7.84 -3.66 -19.38
C ALA A 225 -8.07 -4.42 -18.05
N GLN A 226 -7.36 -5.53 -17.92
CA GLN A 226 -7.22 -6.31 -16.69
C GLN A 226 -6.22 -5.64 -15.74
N ASP A 227 -5.14 -5.07 -16.29
CA ASP A 227 -4.11 -4.38 -15.52
C ASP A 227 -3.44 -3.30 -16.36
N VAL A 228 -3.04 -2.21 -15.73
CA VAL A 228 -2.29 -1.09 -16.31
C VAL A 228 -1.09 -0.83 -15.41
N THR A 229 0.11 -1.21 -15.85
CA THR A 229 1.34 -1.14 -15.05
C THR A 229 2.32 -0.10 -15.61
N HIS A 230 2.75 0.83 -14.78
CA HIS A 230 3.81 1.79 -15.07
C HIS A 230 5.02 1.60 -14.15
N ASP A 231 4.85 1.53 -12.84
CA ASP A 231 5.94 1.29 -11.86
C ASP A 231 7.14 2.22 -12.04
N PHE A 232 6.87 3.54 -12.10
CA PHE A 232 7.90 4.59 -12.33
C PHE A 232 8.77 4.38 -13.58
N ASN A 233 8.31 3.60 -14.58
CA ASN A 233 9.09 3.25 -15.76
C ASN A 233 9.19 4.42 -16.75
N HIS A 234 10.13 5.32 -16.48
CA HIS A 234 10.52 6.39 -17.38
C HIS A 234 12.02 6.40 -17.68
N ASP A 235 12.36 6.89 -18.88
CA ASP A 235 13.73 7.03 -19.36
C ASP A 235 14.01 8.50 -19.73
N PRO A 236 15.10 9.12 -19.25
CA PRO A 236 16.06 8.55 -18.29
C PRO A 236 15.45 8.38 -16.89
N TYR A 237 16.07 7.50 -16.08
CA TYR A 237 15.71 7.33 -14.67
C TYR A 237 15.95 8.60 -13.85
N THR A 238 16.97 9.38 -14.22
CA THR A 238 17.27 10.70 -13.63
C THR A 238 17.21 11.75 -14.73
N PRO A 239 16.06 12.43 -14.91
CA PRO A 239 15.90 13.47 -15.93
C PRO A 239 16.78 14.70 -15.69
N ASP A 240 17.50 15.11 -16.73
CA ASP A 240 18.25 16.36 -16.78
C ASP A 240 17.51 17.43 -17.62
N LYS A 241 18.03 18.67 -17.65
CA LYS A 241 17.38 19.75 -18.43
C LYS A 241 17.50 19.58 -19.96
N HIS A 242 18.29 18.62 -20.41
CA HIS A 242 18.63 18.42 -21.82
C HIS A 242 17.71 17.41 -22.50
N GLY A 243 17.29 16.39 -21.76
CA GLY A 243 16.47 15.27 -22.22
C GLY A 243 14.97 15.52 -22.16
N GLN A 244 14.26 14.81 -23.02
CA GLN A 244 12.83 14.55 -22.87
C GLN A 244 12.66 13.29 -22.02
N VAL A 245 11.52 13.12 -21.35
CA VAL A 245 11.25 11.93 -20.54
C VAL A 245 10.29 11.01 -21.28
N LYS A 246 10.75 9.81 -21.61
CA LYS A 246 9.93 8.76 -22.21
C LYS A 246 9.29 7.94 -21.10
N VAL A 247 7.97 8.02 -21.01
CA VAL A 247 7.14 7.21 -20.10
C VAL A 247 6.72 5.95 -20.83
N THR A 248 6.80 4.80 -20.17
CA THR A 248 6.36 3.49 -20.69
C THR A 248 5.30 2.90 -19.78
N VAL A 249 4.20 2.42 -20.35
CA VAL A 249 3.12 1.73 -19.64
C VAL A 249 2.83 0.40 -20.33
N THR A 250 2.56 -0.63 -19.54
CA THR A 250 2.15 -1.96 -20.01
C THR A 250 0.70 -2.18 -19.65
N VAL A 251 -0.11 -2.61 -20.60
CA VAL A 251 -1.55 -2.84 -20.43
C VAL A 251 -1.86 -4.29 -20.73
N GLN A 252 -2.42 -5.02 -19.77
CA GLN A 252 -3.00 -6.34 -19.99
C GLN A 252 -4.48 -6.19 -20.33
N HIS A 253 -4.94 -6.73 -21.45
CA HIS A 253 -6.30 -6.49 -21.93
C HIS A 253 -6.79 -7.58 -22.89
N PHE A 254 -8.09 -7.81 -22.96
CA PHE A 254 -8.70 -8.71 -23.96
C PHE A 254 -9.40 -7.90 -25.08
N GLY A 255 -10.00 -6.76 -24.74
CA GLY A 255 -10.63 -5.83 -25.68
C GLY A 255 -9.64 -4.86 -26.32
N PRO A 256 -10.05 -3.93 -27.19
CA PRO A 256 -9.14 -2.94 -27.76
C PRO A 256 -8.73 -1.90 -26.70
N ILE A 257 -7.42 -1.64 -26.59
CA ILE A 257 -6.84 -0.46 -25.95
C ILE A 257 -6.04 0.23 -27.05
N ASP A 258 -6.48 1.42 -27.46
CA ASP A 258 -5.94 2.10 -28.64
C ASP A 258 -5.56 3.56 -28.36
N GLN A 259 -5.88 4.08 -27.18
CA GLN A 259 -5.56 5.44 -26.77
C GLN A 259 -4.99 5.47 -25.36
N GLY A 260 -4.13 6.45 -25.13
CA GLY A 260 -3.64 6.77 -23.80
C GLY A 260 -3.06 8.17 -23.74
N ALA A 261 -2.97 8.72 -22.54
CA ALA A 261 -2.44 10.05 -22.29
C ALA A 261 -1.72 10.10 -20.95
N ILE A 262 -0.77 11.03 -20.87
CA ILE A 262 -0.06 11.42 -19.67
C ILE A 262 -0.50 12.84 -19.34
N TYR A 263 -1.13 13.05 -18.19
CA TYR A 263 -1.42 14.38 -17.67
C TYR A 263 -0.27 14.76 -16.75
N TYR A 264 0.34 15.93 -16.96
CA TYR A 264 1.49 16.34 -16.18
C TYR A 264 1.50 17.83 -15.84
N THR A 265 2.01 18.17 -14.67
CA THR A 265 2.19 19.54 -14.19
C THR A 265 3.68 19.81 -13.96
N THR A 266 4.05 21.08 -13.90
CA THR A 266 5.45 21.52 -13.72
C THR A 266 5.58 22.57 -12.62
N ASP A 267 4.51 22.79 -11.86
CA ASP A 267 4.39 23.78 -10.79
C ASP A 267 4.15 23.12 -9.42
N GLY A 268 4.21 21.79 -9.36
CA GLY A 268 3.99 21.00 -8.14
C GLY A 268 2.53 20.71 -7.82
N SER A 269 1.56 21.22 -8.58
CA SER A 269 0.14 20.85 -8.42
C SER A 269 -0.13 19.42 -8.91
N SER A 270 -1.14 18.74 -8.36
CA SER A 270 -1.53 17.41 -8.83
C SER A 270 -2.17 17.47 -10.23
N PRO A 271 -1.68 16.72 -11.22
CA PRO A 271 -2.28 16.68 -12.55
C PRO A 271 -3.68 16.07 -12.49
N ASP A 272 -4.56 16.55 -13.37
CA ASP A 272 -5.92 16.04 -13.49
C ASP A 272 -6.32 16.03 -14.98
N GLY A 273 -6.98 14.97 -15.42
CA GLY A 273 -7.40 14.84 -16.79
C GLY A 273 -8.17 13.56 -17.04
N LYS A 274 -8.79 13.49 -18.22
CA LYS A 274 -9.53 12.31 -18.65
C LYS A 274 -9.53 12.23 -20.18
N ARG A 275 -9.24 11.04 -20.71
CA ARG A 275 -9.30 10.70 -22.14
C ARG A 275 -8.62 11.72 -23.07
N GLY A 276 -7.42 12.16 -22.69
CA GLY A 276 -6.58 13.09 -23.47
C GLY A 276 -6.84 14.57 -23.18
N GLU A 277 -7.86 14.90 -22.39
CA GLU A 277 -8.18 16.28 -22.01
C GLU A 277 -7.65 16.55 -20.59
N ALA A 278 -6.67 17.45 -20.46
CA ALA A 278 -6.19 17.88 -19.15
C ALA A 278 -7.18 18.88 -18.53
N LYS A 279 -7.58 18.64 -17.29
CA LYS A 279 -8.29 19.60 -16.44
C LYS A 279 -7.29 20.43 -15.61
N ASN A 280 -6.21 19.83 -15.13
CA ASN A 280 -5.07 20.53 -14.53
C ASN A 280 -3.74 20.02 -15.12
N GLY A 281 -2.89 20.94 -15.56
CA GLY A 281 -1.62 20.62 -16.21
C GLY A 281 -1.70 20.57 -17.74
N LYS A 282 -0.86 19.72 -18.34
CA LYS A 282 -0.68 19.53 -19.79
C LYS A 282 -0.87 18.06 -20.13
N THR A 283 -1.08 17.77 -21.42
CA THR A 283 -1.22 16.39 -21.92
C THR A 283 -0.06 16.02 -22.85
N ALA A 284 0.47 14.80 -22.72
CA ALA A 284 1.26 14.11 -23.73
C ALA A 284 0.56 12.81 -24.15
N SER A 285 0.46 12.52 -25.45
CA SER A 285 -0.18 11.30 -25.93
C SER A 285 0.71 10.07 -25.72
N LEU A 286 0.10 8.95 -25.34
CA LEU A 286 0.69 7.62 -25.43
C LEU A 286 0.44 7.03 -26.81
N GLN A 287 1.41 6.31 -27.33
CA GLN A 287 1.35 5.57 -28.59
C GLN A 287 1.60 4.09 -28.32
N VAL A 288 0.79 3.22 -28.93
CA VAL A 288 1.03 1.77 -28.92
C VAL A 288 2.35 1.48 -29.63
N VAL A 289 3.25 0.78 -28.94
CA VAL A 289 4.55 0.34 -29.46
C VAL A 289 4.50 -1.10 -29.93
N ASP A 290 3.93 -1.97 -29.09
CA ASP A 290 3.82 -3.41 -29.37
C ASP A 290 2.59 -3.99 -28.68
N THR A 291 2.06 -5.08 -29.24
CA THR A 291 0.98 -5.86 -28.65
C THR A 291 1.28 -7.34 -28.85
N VAL A 292 1.53 -8.05 -27.76
CA VAL A 292 1.68 -9.51 -27.74
C VAL A 292 0.36 -10.14 -27.37
N THR A 293 -0.09 -11.16 -28.10
CA THR A 293 -1.28 -11.94 -27.76
C THR A 293 -0.87 -13.33 -27.30
N ASN A 294 -1.27 -13.71 -26.09
CA ASN A 294 -1.05 -15.00 -25.48
C ASN A 294 -1.99 -16.06 -26.06
N ALA A 295 -1.71 -17.34 -25.77
CA ALA A 295 -2.50 -18.47 -26.28
C ALA A 295 -3.95 -18.49 -25.76
N ASP A 296 -4.19 -17.90 -24.59
CA ASP A 296 -5.51 -17.69 -23.97
C ASP A 296 -6.26 -16.46 -24.51
N GLY A 297 -5.66 -15.73 -25.47
CA GLY A 297 -6.24 -14.52 -26.05
C GLY A 297 -5.97 -13.24 -25.24
N LEU A 298 -5.32 -13.33 -24.08
CA LEU A 298 -4.90 -12.15 -23.31
C LEU A 298 -3.85 -11.38 -24.12
N LYS A 299 -4.02 -10.07 -24.23
CA LYS A 299 -3.05 -9.20 -24.89
C LYS A 299 -2.26 -8.41 -23.87
N THR A 300 -0.97 -8.25 -24.12
CA THR A 300 -0.11 -7.32 -23.41
C THR A 300 0.34 -6.25 -24.40
N THR A 301 -0.14 -5.03 -24.21
CA THR A 301 0.22 -3.87 -25.04
C THR A 301 1.17 -2.96 -24.29
N THR A 302 2.31 -2.66 -24.90
CA THR A 302 3.21 -1.61 -24.41
C THR A 302 2.87 -0.30 -25.11
N MET A 303 2.62 0.75 -24.34
CA MET A 303 2.44 2.10 -24.85
C MET A 303 3.55 3.01 -24.32
N THR A 304 3.95 4.00 -25.13
CA THR A 304 4.96 4.99 -24.71
C THR A 304 4.53 6.41 -25.06
N GLY A 305 4.91 7.36 -24.23
CA GLY A 305 4.66 8.78 -24.44
C GLY A 305 5.86 9.62 -24.02
N ILE A 306 5.92 10.85 -24.52
CA ILE A 306 7.05 11.75 -24.26
C ILE A 306 6.54 12.96 -23.50
N ILE A 307 7.00 13.13 -22.26
CA ILE A 307 6.92 14.41 -21.58
C ILE A 307 8.08 15.28 -22.12
N PRO A 308 7.80 16.46 -22.71
CA PRO A 308 8.84 17.33 -23.24
C PRO A 308 9.85 17.73 -22.17
N ARG A 309 11.07 18.10 -22.61
CA ARG A 309 12.11 18.64 -21.72
C ARG A 309 11.57 19.75 -20.82
N GLN A 310 12.01 19.76 -19.56
CA GLN A 310 11.70 20.82 -18.60
C GLN A 310 12.95 21.62 -18.25
N LYS A 311 12.78 22.71 -17.49
CA LYS A 311 13.91 23.49 -16.98
C LYS A 311 14.59 22.72 -15.86
N ASN A 312 15.84 23.07 -15.56
CA ASN A 312 16.46 22.63 -14.31
C ASN A 312 15.58 23.02 -13.12
N GLU A 313 15.66 22.24 -12.06
CA GLU A 313 14.91 22.44 -10.81
C GLU A 313 13.37 22.36 -11.00
N THR A 314 12.91 21.65 -12.01
CA THR A 314 11.46 21.47 -12.25
C THR A 314 10.98 20.16 -11.63
N ARG A 315 10.06 20.25 -10.68
CA ARG A 315 9.26 19.12 -10.24
C ARG A 315 8.18 18.84 -11.28
N VAL A 316 8.16 17.62 -11.81
CA VAL A 316 7.11 17.15 -12.70
C VAL A 316 6.29 16.12 -11.96
N LYS A 317 4.99 16.35 -11.83
CA LYS A 317 4.02 15.34 -11.40
C LYS A 317 3.23 14.88 -12.61
N TYR A 318 2.87 13.59 -12.67
CA TYR A 318 2.10 13.05 -13.78
C TYR A 318 1.20 11.88 -13.39
N LYS A 319 0.13 11.70 -14.15
CA LYS A 319 -0.81 10.57 -14.10
C LYS A 319 -0.96 9.98 -15.50
N ILE A 320 -1.18 8.67 -15.58
CA ILE A 320 -1.26 7.95 -16.85
C ILE A 320 -2.65 7.34 -16.98
N ASP A 321 -3.32 7.61 -18.10
CA ASP A 321 -4.68 7.17 -18.43
C ASP A 321 -4.66 6.40 -19.76
N VAL A 322 -5.31 5.25 -19.80
CA VAL A 322 -5.51 4.45 -21.01
C VAL A 322 -6.99 4.14 -21.23
N TRP A 323 -7.40 4.07 -22.49
CA TRP A 323 -8.79 3.79 -22.83
C TRP A 323 -8.96 3.16 -24.22
N ASN A 324 -10.18 2.67 -24.45
CA ASN A 324 -10.70 2.32 -25.76
C ASN A 324 -11.42 3.55 -26.35
N SER A 325 -11.04 3.97 -27.54
CA SER A 325 -11.68 5.08 -28.26
C SER A 325 -13.18 4.88 -28.47
N ALA A 326 -13.66 3.63 -28.55
CA ALA A 326 -15.06 3.28 -28.71
C ALA A 326 -15.86 3.17 -27.39
N SER A 327 -15.22 3.29 -26.22
CA SER A 327 -15.89 3.28 -24.91
C SER A 327 -15.88 4.66 -24.24
N GLU A 328 -16.59 4.81 -23.11
CA GLU A 328 -16.59 6.02 -22.27
C GLU A 328 -15.62 5.94 -21.07
N GLY A 329 -15.05 4.75 -20.80
CA GLY A 329 -14.23 4.47 -19.62
C GLY A 329 -12.78 4.94 -19.73
N SER A 330 -12.16 5.17 -18.57
CA SER A 330 -10.72 5.41 -18.38
C SER A 330 -10.20 4.39 -17.37
N GLN A 331 -8.91 4.07 -17.45
CA GLN A 331 -8.23 3.26 -16.45
C GLN A 331 -6.81 3.80 -16.27
N PHE A 332 -6.46 4.07 -15.01
CA PHE A 332 -5.20 4.72 -14.66
C PHE A 332 -4.15 3.70 -14.20
N ALA A 333 -2.87 4.06 -14.36
CA ALA A 333 -1.77 3.15 -14.07
C ALA A 333 -1.60 2.80 -12.57
N ASP A 334 -1.10 1.59 -12.34
CA ASP A 334 -0.75 0.90 -11.10
C ASP A 334 -1.94 0.56 -10.20
N ASN A 335 -2.63 1.55 -9.64
CA ASN A 335 -3.79 1.25 -8.78
C ASN A 335 -5.08 0.96 -9.56
N ASN A 336 -5.01 0.98 -10.89
CA ASN A 336 -6.11 0.65 -11.81
C ASN A 336 -7.38 1.49 -11.57
N ALA A 337 -7.24 2.68 -10.97
CA ALA A 337 -8.35 3.57 -10.70
C ALA A 337 -9.13 3.91 -11.98
N LEU A 338 -10.45 4.07 -11.86
CA LEU A 338 -11.32 4.45 -13.00
C LEU A 338 -11.50 5.97 -13.11
N LYS A 339 -11.02 6.72 -12.12
CA LYS A 339 -11.10 8.17 -12.04
C LYS A 339 -9.73 8.74 -11.71
N SER A 340 -9.49 9.95 -12.21
CA SER A 340 -8.25 10.69 -11.98
C SER A 340 -8.04 11.06 -10.50
N GLU A 341 -9.12 11.34 -9.75
CA GLU A 341 -9.05 11.70 -8.32
C GLU A 341 -8.43 10.57 -7.48
N ASP A 342 -8.75 9.32 -7.81
CA ASP A 342 -8.27 8.14 -7.10
C ASP A 342 -6.97 7.58 -7.70
N ALA A 343 -6.44 8.15 -8.78
CA ALA A 343 -5.33 7.58 -9.54
C ALA A 343 -3.95 7.82 -8.90
N THR A 344 -3.07 6.81 -9.00
CA THR A 344 -1.66 6.94 -8.60
C THR A 344 -1.00 8.13 -9.27
N GLU A 345 -0.43 9.01 -8.46
CA GLU A 345 0.38 10.14 -8.92
C GLU A 345 1.86 9.79 -8.89
N PHE A 346 2.54 10.01 -10.02
CA PHE A 346 3.98 9.84 -10.15
C PHE A 346 4.67 11.19 -10.14
N ALA A 347 5.94 11.22 -9.76
CA ALA A 347 6.75 12.42 -9.86
C ALA A 347 8.21 12.12 -10.20
N TYR A 348 8.85 13.04 -10.91
CA TYR A 348 10.29 13.12 -11.02
C TYR A 348 10.75 14.58 -10.87
N TYR A 349 12.02 14.76 -10.52
CA TYR A 349 12.66 16.07 -10.43
C TYR A 349 13.69 16.19 -11.56
N VAL A 350 13.64 17.31 -12.28
CA VAL A 350 14.63 17.60 -13.31
C VAL A 350 15.80 18.31 -12.67
N ASP A 351 16.95 17.65 -12.67
CA ASP A 351 18.18 18.21 -12.11
C ASP A 351 19.38 17.80 -12.96
N ASP A 352 20.34 18.71 -13.11
CA ASP A 352 21.65 18.44 -13.69
C ASP A 352 22.60 17.86 -12.64
N TYR A 353 22.06 17.03 -11.75
CA TYR A 353 22.80 16.45 -10.65
C TYR A 353 23.86 15.50 -11.17
N GLU A 354 25.10 15.74 -10.79
CA GLU A 354 26.19 14.78 -10.93
C GLU A 354 26.51 14.20 -9.55
N SER A 355 26.52 12.87 -9.45
CA SER A 355 26.91 12.21 -8.21
C SER A 355 28.36 12.57 -7.86
N PRO A 356 28.66 12.87 -6.58
CA PRO A 356 30.02 13.19 -6.15
C PRO A 356 31.00 12.06 -6.51
N GLU A 357 32.17 12.42 -7.02
CA GLU A 357 33.18 11.43 -7.44
C GLU A 357 33.54 10.45 -6.31
N TRP A 358 33.61 10.94 -5.06
CA TRP A 358 33.92 10.09 -3.91
C TRP A 358 32.89 8.96 -3.71
N ALA A 359 31.61 9.19 -4.03
CA ALA A 359 30.56 8.20 -3.81
C ALA A 359 30.72 6.99 -4.75
N LYS A 360 31.28 7.20 -5.95
CA LYS A 360 31.55 6.14 -6.95
C LYS A 360 32.66 5.19 -6.51
N GLU A 361 33.51 5.63 -5.60
CA GLU A 361 34.63 4.86 -5.02
C GLU A 361 34.35 4.42 -3.57
N SER A 362 33.11 4.59 -3.09
CA SER A 362 32.76 4.27 -1.71
C SER A 362 32.72 2.75 -1.45
N ILE A 363 33.27 2.35 -0.31
CA ILE A 363 33.15 1.04 0.30
C ILE A 363 32.47 1.29 1.64
N ILE A 364 31.16 1.06 1.67
CA ILE A 364 30.30 1.48 2.78
C ILE A 364 30.26 0.39 3.86
N TYR A 365 30.45 0.79 5.11
CA TYR A 365 30.19 -0.03 6.29
C TYR A 365 29.00 0.54 7.07
N GLN A 366 27.88 -0.17 7.03
CA GLN A 366 26.71 0.22 7.81
C GLN A 366 26.89 -0.15 9.28
N VAL A 367 26.73 0.83 10.16
CA VAL A 367 26.76 0.68 11.61
C VAL A 367 25.35 0.84 12.14
N PHE A 368 24.77 -0.27 12.59
CA PHE A 368 23.57 -0.24 13.42
C PHE A 368 24.00 0.01 14.87
N VAL A 369 23.88 1.26 15.32
CA VAL A 369 24.58 1.79 16.51
C VAL A 369 24.30 0.97 17.77
N ASP A 370 23.02 0.70 18.10
CA ASP A 370 22.60 -0.08 19.28
C ASP A 370 23.25 -1.47 19.38
N ARG A 371 23.71 -2.03 18.26
CA ARG A 371 24.24 -3.40 18.18
C ARG A 371 25.74 -3.46 17.96
N PHE A 372 26.37 -2.34 17.66
CA PHE A 372 27.78 -2.34 17.26
C PHE A 372 28.70 -2.53 18.45
N ARG A 373 28.62 -1.63 19.43
CA ARG A 373 29.39 -1.70 20.66
C ARG A 373 28.86 -0.71 21.70
N ASP A 374 28.76 -1.17 22.94
CA ASP A 374 28.55 -0.33 24.12
C ASP A 374 29.89 0.33 24.52
N GLY A 375 29.96 1.66 24.39
CA GLY A 375 31.08 2.49 24.82
C GLY A 375 30.83 3.23 26.14
N SER A 376 29.60 3.31 26.62
CA SER A 376 29.25 4.01 27.86
C SER A 376 28.10 3.35 28.60
N GLU A 377 28.38 2.69 29.72
CA GLU A 377 27.33 2.14 30.58
C GLU A 377 26.41 3.22 31.19
N GLU A 378 26.80 4.51 31.14
CA GLU A 378 26.05 5.61 31.75
C GLU A 378 24.75 5.95 31.01
N ASN A 379 24.67 5.67 29.70
CA ASN A 379 23.49 5.98 28.86
C ASN A 379 22.56 4.76 28.64
N ASN A 380 22.87 3.61 29.25
CA ASN A 380 22.12 2.35 29.19
C ASN A 380 20.78 2.36 29.95
N THR A 381 20.04 3.46 29.88
CA THR A 381 18.78 3.71 30.62
C THR A 381 17.63 2.80 30.23
N SER A 382 17.67 2.20 29.03
CA SER A 382 16.64 1.31 28.48
C SER A 382 17.09 -0.15 28.34
N VAL A 383 18.30 -0.48 28.80
CA VAL A 383 18.83 -1.85 28.77
C VAL A 383 18.38 -2.60 30.01
N ASN A 384 17.82 -3.79 29.85
CA ASN A 384 17.47 -4.66 30.99
C ASN A 384 18.38 -5.90 31.05
N PRO A 385 19.49 -5.84 31.81
CA PRO A 385 20.46 -6.94 31.86
C PRO A 385 19.94 -8.18 32.60
N SER A 386 18.78 -8.09 33.27
CA SER A 386 18.18 -9.23 33.98
C SER A 386 17.42 -10.19 33.06
N LEU A 387 17.13 -9.77 31.83
CA LEU A 387 16.47 -10.59 30.82
C LEU A 387 17.45 -11.65 30.26
N SER A 388 16.91 -12.76 29.73
CA SER A 388 17.72 -13.66 28.91
C SER A 388 18.18 -12.95 27.64
N TYR A 389 19.28 -13.43 27.05
CA TYR A 389 19.84 -12.81 25.84
C TYR A 389 18.79 -12.68 24.70
N ASP A 390 18.00 -13.74 24.47
CA ASP A 390 16.93 -13.73 23.45
C ASP A 390 15.85 -12.68 23.72
N GLU A 391 15.56 -12.37 24.99
CA GLU A 391 14.62 -11.30 25.36
C GLU A 391 15.27 -9.91 25.28
N GLN A 392 16.57 -9.77 25.57
CA GLN A 392 17.30 -8.52 25.38
C GLN A 392 17.35 -8.11 23.89
N LEU A 393 17.51 -9.07 22.97
CA LEU A 393 17.56 -8.83 21.52
C LEU A 393 16.32 -8.14 20.95
N LYS A 394 15.19 -8.20 21.67
CA LYS A 394 13.93 -7.54 21.28
C LYS A 394 13.89 -6.05 21.65
N GLY A 395 14.86 -5.56 22.41
CA GLY A 395 14.91 -4.19 22.92
C GLY A 395 16.21 -3.46 22.60
N TRP A 396 16.64 -2.66 23.58
CA TRP A 396 17.90 -1.91 23.55
C TRP A 396 19.03 -2.79 24.07
N MET A 397 20.14 -2.80 23.34
CA MET A 397 21.34 -3.59 23.65
C MET A 397 22.50 -2.73 24.19
N GLY A 398 22.37 -1.40 24.16
CA GLY A 398 23.30 -0.47 24.78
C GLY A 398 24.46 -0.03 23.90
N GLY A 399 24.45 -0.38 22.60
CA GLY A 399 25.43 0.17 21.67
C GLY A 399 25.21 1.67 21.44
N ASP A 400 26.30 2.43 21.36
CA ASP A 400 26.26 3.89 21.32
C ASP A 400 27.37 4.50 20.44
N LEU A 401 27.32 5.82 20.23
CA LEU A 401 28.30 6.52 19.40
C LEU A 401 29.72 6.47 19.98
N GLN A 402 29.85 6.44 21.31
CA GLN A 402 31.14 6.26 21.98
C GLN A 402 31.76 4.92 21.59
N GLY A 403 30.95 3.87 21.51
CA GLY A 403 31.37 2.56 21.08
C GLY A 403 31.79 2.51 19.60
N VAL A 404 31.14 3.31 18.75
CA VAL A 404 31.58 3.51 17.35
C VAL A 404 32.92 4.23 17.30
N LEU A 405 33.07 5.34 18.03
CA LEU A 405 34.29 6.14 18.09
C LEU A 405 35.49 5.30 18.56
N GLU A 406 35.33 4.52 19.64
CA GLU A 406 36.37 3.62 20.16
C GLU A 406 36.77 2.48 19.20
N LYS A 407 35.99 2.25 18.15
CA LYS A 407 36.24 1.23 17.12
C LYS A 407 36.47 1.78 15.73
N ILE A 408 36.66 3.10 15.61
CA ILE A 408 36.95 3.70 14.31
C ILE A 408 38.25 3.15 13.70
N ASP A 409 39.26 2.84 14.52
CA ASP A 409 40.50 2.19 14.07
C ASP A 409 40.26 0.80 13.47
N TYR A 410 39.24 0.06 13.95
CA TYR A 410 38.86 -1.23 13.34
C TYR A 410 38.27 -1.02 11.94
N ILE A 411 37.45 0.02 11.77
CA ILE A 411 36.83 0.37 10.49
C ILE A 411 37.90 0.81 9.47
N ASP A 412 38.84 1.66 9.91
CA ASP A 412 39.96 2.14 9.09
C ASP A 412 40.88 0.99 8.64
N VAL A 413 41.33 0.14 9.59
CA VAL A 413 42.19 -1.01 9.28
C VAL A 413 41.51 -2.00 8.32
N LEU A 414 40.18 -2.11 8.36
CA LEU A 414 39.42 -2.94 7.43
C LEU A 414 39.46 -2.41 5.98
N GLY A 415 39.82 -1.12 5.79
CA GLY A 415 39.90 -0.46 4.48
C GLY A 415 38.59 0.19 4.03
N ILE A 416 37.67 0.45 4.97
CA ILE A 416 36.41 1.14 4.72
C ILE A 416 36.68 2.64 4.59
N ASN A 417 36.07 3.29 3.59
CA ASN A 417 36.19 4.73 3.36
C ASN A 417 34.86 5.50 3.53
N THR A 418 33.77 4.81 3.90
CA THR A 418 32.47 5.43 4.18
C THR A 418 31.74 4.64 5.27
N ILE A 419 31.28 5.32 6.31
CA ILE A 419 30.43 4.75 7.36
C ILE A 419 29.00 5.21 7.11
N TRP A 420 28.04 4.29 7.13
CA TRP A 420 26.61 4.64 7.16
C TRP A 420 26.06 4.39 8.57
N VAL A 421 25.71 5.46 9.27
CA VAL A 421 25.17 5.41 10.63
C VAL A 421 23.65 5.26 10.55
N SER A 422 23.10 4.24 11.21
CA SER A 422 21.66 4.05 11.37
C SER A 422 20.99 5.27 12.04
N PRO A 423 19.66 5.43 11.98
CA PRO A 423 19.01 6.56 12.64
C PRO A 423 19.28 6.54 14.15
N ILE A 424 19.62 7.71 14.70
CA ILE A 424 19.94 7.90 16.14
C ILE A 424 19.00 8.92 16.79
N TYR A 425 17.78 9.05 16.28
CA TYR A 425 16.77 9.95 16.81
C TYR A 425 16.19 9.46 18.14
N GLU A 426 15.72 10.40 18.96
CA GLU A 426 14.90 10.07 20.12
C GLU A 426 13.64 9.31 19.67
N GLY A 427 13.42 8.11 20.21
CA GLY A 427 12.24 7.30 19.87
C GLY A 427 12.06 6.05 20.77
N PRO A 428 10.92 5.36 20.72
CA PRO A 428 10.67 4.19 21.57
C PRO A 428 11.63 3.00 21.33
N TYR A 429 12.17 2.87 20.11
CA TYR A 429 12.87 1.66 19.67
C TYR A 429 14.32 1.92 19.23
N SER A 430 15.17 0.91 19.41
CA SER A 430 16.61 0.97 19.13
C SER A 430 16.99 1.07 17.65
N HIS A 431 16.03 0.94 16.73
CA HIS A 431 16.26 1.13 15.29
C HIS A 431 16.14 2.59 14.84
N GLY A 432 15.64 3.50 15.68
CA GLY A 432 15.65 4.95 15.43
C GLY A 432 14.68 5.51 14.38
N TYR A 433 13.97 4.68 13.60
CA TYR A 433 12.96 5.11 12.61
C TYR A 433 11.68 5.77 13.17
N HIS A 434 11.63 6.12 14.45
CA HIS A 434 10.52 6.89 15.05
C HIS A 434 11.05 8.26 15.51
N PRO A 435 11.40 9.18 14.60
CA PRO A 435 12.01 10.44 14.98
C PRO A 435 11.00 11.28 15.77
N LYS A 436 11.27 11.48 17.06
CA LYS A 436 10.55 12.44 17.91
C LYS A 436 11.16 13.84 17.84
N ASP A 437 12.43 13.92 17.46
CA ASP A 437 13.19 15.15 17.21
C ASP A 437 14.20 14.87 16.09
N PHE A 438 14.17 15.69 15.04
CA PHE A 438 15.04 15.53 13.88
C PHE A 438 16.45 16.08 14.06
N MET A 439 16.72 16.88 15.09
CA MET A 439 17.99 17.62 15.25
C MET A 439 18.75 17.25 16.53
N ASN A 440 18.26 16.28 17.30
CA ASN A 440 18.93 15.81 18.50
C ASN A 440 19.19 14.30 18.44
N VAL A 441 20.44 13.93 18.72
CA VAL A 441 20.82 12.54 19.00
C VAL A 441 20.12 12.06 20.27
N ASP A 442 19.58 10.85 20.21
CA ASP A 442 18.99 10.18 21.37
C ASP A 442 20.01 10.10 22.52
N PRO A 443 19.66 10.52 23.75
CA PRO A 443 20.57 10.44 24.89
C PRO A 443 21.12 9.02 25.17
N ARG A 444 20.42 7.96 24.72
CA ARG A 444 20.90 6.56 24.80
C ARG A 444 22.02 6.26 23.82
N PHE A 445 22.14 7.01 22.73
CA PHE A 445 23.24 6.90 21.77
C PHE A 445 24.37 7.89 22.04
N GLY A 446 24.11 8.97 22.79
CA GLY A 446 25.11 9.98 23.15
C GLY A 446 24.58 11.40 23.03
N SER A 447 25.28 12.25 22.29
CA SER A 447 24.89 13.64 22.05
C SER A 447 25.29 14.11 20.65
N ASN A 448 24.81 15.29 20.26
CA ASN A 448 25.22 15.95 19.02
C ASN A 448 26.73 16.22 18.99
N GLU A 449 27.33 16.61 20.13
CA GLU A 449 28.77 16.83 20.24
C GLU A 449 29.56 15.54 20.02
N LEU A 450 29.09 14.42 20.56
CA LEU A 450 29.73 13.12 20.37
C LEU A 450 29.59 12.63 18.92
N MET A 451 28.45 12.87 18.28
CA MET A 451 28.28 12.59 16.85
C MET A 451 29.23 13.44 16.00
N LYS A 452 29.37 14.73 16.34
CA LYS A 452 30.34 15.61 15.69
C LYS A 452 31.78 15.13 15.87
N GLU A 453 32.16 14.70 17.08
CA GLU A 453 33.48 14.14 17.35
C GLU A 453 33.73 12.87 16.52
N LEU A 454 32.73 11.98 16.40
CA LEU A 454 32.81 10.80 15.54
C LEU A 454 33.03 11.17 14.06
N VAL A 455 32.30 12.16 13.57
CA VAL A 455 32.43 12.66 12.19
C VAL A 455 33.81 13.28 11.96
N ASP A 456 34.28 14.11 12.87
CA ASP A 456 35.60 14.75 12.77
C ASP A 456 36.72 13.68 12.76
N GLU A 457 36.65 12.69 13.65
CA GLU A 457 37.61 11.58 13.74
C GLU A 457 37.60 10.68 12.49
N ALA A 458 36.41 10.47 11.89
CA ALA A 458 36.26 9.78 10.61
C ALA A 458 36.92 10.57 9.47
N HIS A 459 36.66 11.88 9.41
CA HIS A 459 37.22 12.76 8.40
C HIS A 459 38.74 12.88 8.48
N GLU A 460 39.32 12.87 9.68
CA GLU A 460 40.79 12.84 9.85
C GLU A 460 41.44 11.59 9.23
N ARG A 461 40.69 10.49 9.10
CA ARG A 461 41.10 9.24 8.44
C ARG A 461 40.72 9.17 6.96
N GLY A 462 40.07 10.19 6.42
CA GLY A 462 39.53 10.18 5.06
C GLY A 462 38.29 9.28 4.90
N ILE A 463 37.62 8.94 6.00
CA ILE A 463 36.37 8.18 6.02
C ILE A 463 35.20 9.17 5.97
N LYS A 464 34.28 8.98 5.02
CA LYS A 464 33.03 9.75 4.92
C LYS A 464 31.97 9.20 5.86
N VAL A 465 31.03 10.03 6.27
CA VAL A 465 29.87 9.60 7.07
C VAL A 465 28.61 9.81 6.25
N VAL A 466 27.69 8.85 6.28
CA VAL A 466 26.35 8.98 5.73
C VAL A 466 25.39 8.78 6.89
N TYR A 467 24.49 9.74 7.08
CA TYR A 467 23.47 9.67 8.12
C TYR A 467 22.14 9.21 7.53
N ASP A 468 21.49 8.25 8.18
CA ASP A 468 20.17 7.75 7.80
C ASP A 468 19.07 8.73 8.23
N LEU A 469 18.72 9.66 7.34
CA LEU A 469 17.66 10.63 7.53
C LEU A 469 16.28 9.99 7.25
N VAL A 470 15.28 10.29 8.09
CA VAL A 470 13.92 9.72 7.98
C VAL A 470 12.88 10.79 7.61
N PRO A 471 12.86 11.33 6.36
CA PRO A 471 12.01 12.46 5.99
C PRO A 471 10.57 12.08 5.62
N ASN A 472 10.22 10.79 5.62
CA ASN A 472 8.89 10.33 5.21
C ASN A 472 7.84 10.52 6.31
N HIS A 473 8.20 10.32 7.57
CA HIS A 473 7.27 10.25 8.70
C HIS A 473 7.94 10.72 9.98
N THR A 474 7.13 11.01 11.00
CA THR A 474 7.59 11.27 12.36
C THR A 474 7.22 10.14 13.30
N SER A 475 7.74 10.14 14.53
CA SER A 475 7.08 9.44 15.64
C SER A 475 5.69 10.04 15.85
N SER A 476 4.71 9.24 16.26
CA SER A 476 3.44 9.76 16.78
C SER A 476 3.63 10.62 18.03
N GLN A 477 4.78 10.55 18.70
CA GLN A 477 5.12 11.42 19.84
C GLN A 477 5.82 12.73 19.43
N HIS A 478 6.02 12.97 18.14
CA HIS A 478 6.68 14.18 17.65
C HIS A 478 5.84 15.43 17.99
N PRO A 479 6.44 16.54 18.48
CA PRO A 479 5.71 17.74 18.89
C PRO A 479 4.77 18.30 17.81
N PHE A 480 5.20 18.31 16.55
CA PHE A 480 4.34 18.73 15.43
C PHE A 480 3.06 17.88 15.31
N PHE A 481 3.19 16.55 15.41
CA PHE A 481 2.04 15.66 15.30
C PHE A 481 1.13 15.76 16.52
N GLN A 482 1.70 15.84 17.73
CA GLN A 482 0.94 16.02 18.96
C GLN A 482 0.14 17.33 18.95
N ASP A 483 0.73 18.43 18.47
CA ASP A 483 0.02 19.70 18.33
C ASP A 483 -1.09 19.65 17.27
N ALA A 484 -0.86 18.97 16.14
CA ALA A 484 -1.88 18.73 15.11
C ALA A 484 -3.05 17.87 15.63
N LEU A 485 -2.75 16.85 16.43
CA LEU A 485 -3.77 16.02 17.08
C LEU A 485 -4.57 16.80 18.12
N GLU A 486 -3.92 17.63 18.94
CA GLU A 486 -4.58 18.40 20.00
C GLU A 486 -5.44 19.55 19.44
N ASN A 487 -4.92 20.27 18.45
CA ASN A 487 -5.50 21.55 18.00
C ASN A 487 -6.25 21.46 16.65
N GLY A 488 -6.17 20.33 15.95
CA GLY A 488 -6.80 20.13 14.64
C GLY A 488 -6.42 21.22 13.66
N GLU A 489 -7.36 21.69 12.85
CA GLU A 489 -7.15 22.77 11.85
C GLU A 489 -6.59 24.08 12.44
N ASN A 490 -6.60 24.27 13.77
CA ASN A 490 -5.98 25.43 14.42
C ASN A 490 -4.48 25.27 14.65
N SER A 491 -3.94 24.06 14.50
CA SER A 491 -2.50 23.79 14.58
C SER A 491 -1.80 24.32 13.33
N PRO A 492 -0.64 25.02 13.46
CA PRO A 492 0.19 25.32 12.30
C PRO A 492 0.78 24.07 11.62
N TYR A 493 0.74 22.92 12.31
CA TYR A 493 1.25 21.65 11.81
C TYR A 493 0.16 20.72 11.29
N PHE A 494 -1.11 21.15 11.26
CA PHE A 494 -2.20 20.31 10.79
C PHE A 494 -1.96 19.81 9.36
N ASP A 495 -1.65 20.74 8.45
CA ASP A 495 -1.37 20.44 7.04
C ASP A 495 0.03 19.84 6.81
N TRP A 496 0.82 19.59 7.87
CA TRP A 496 2.07 18.85 7.78
C TRP A 496 1.83 17.33 7.78
N TYR A 497 0.59 16.89 8.00
CA TYR A 497 0.15 15.50 7.91
C TYR A 497 -1.12 15.44 7.05
N THR A 498 -1.47 14.25 6.59
CA THR A 498 -2.74 14.02 5.87
C THR A 498 -3.72 13.32 6.79
N PHE A 499 -4.70 14.04 7.33
CA PHE A 499 -5.81 13.47 8.10
C PHE A 499 -6.96 13.08 7.18
N LEU A 500 -7.35 11.80 7.21
CA LEU A 500 -8.53 11.28 6.50
C LEU A 500 -9.79 11.48 7.33
N ASN A 501 -9.68 11.29 8.66
CA ASN A 501 -10.72 11.52 9.64
C ASN A 501 -10.08 11.95 10.97
N TRP A 502 -9.88 13.25 11.16
CA TRP A 502 -9.23 13.77 12.35
C TRP A 502 -10.06 13.48 13.62
N PRO A 503 -9.43 13.06 14.74
CA PRO A 503 -7.98 12.85 14.93
C PRO A 503 -7.52 11.40 14.68
N ASN A 504 -8.41 10.51 14.28
CA ASN A 504 -8.21 9.06 14.42
C ASN A 504 -7.61 8.39 13.17
N GLU A 505 -7.80 8.97 11.99
CA GLU A 505 -7.38 8.37 10.73
C GLU A 505 -6.52 9.35 9.93
N TYR A 506 -5.31 8.92 9.59
CA TYR A 506 -4.28 9.70 8.90
C TYR A 506 -3.33 8.78 8.13
N GLU A 507 -2.64 9.35 7.14
CA GLU A 507 -1.64 8.62 6.36
C GLU A 507 -0.45 8.22 7.24
N THR A 508 0.00 6.98 7.08
CA THR A 508 1.07 6.36 7.89
C THR A 508 1.94 5.47 7.03
N PHE A 509 3.19 5.31 7.45
CA PHE A 509 4.11 4.38 6.80
C PHE A 509 3.58 2.95 6.92
N TYR A 510 3.11 2.36 5.81
CA TYR A 510 2.55 1.01 5.74
C TYR A 510 1.45 0.70 6.79
N GLY A 511 0.66 1.70 7.20
CA GLY A 511 -0.40 1.51 8.18
C GLY A 511 0.07 1.48 9.64
N VAL A 512 1.35 1.76 9.91
CA VAL A 512 1.90 1.81 11.27
C VAL A 512 1.49 3.13 11.93
N GLN A 513 0.51 3.08 12.83
CA GLN A 513 -0.06 4.26 13.51
C GLN A 513 0.97 5.10 14.28
N GLU A 514 2.08 4.51 14.70
CA GLU A 514 3.17 5.23 15.37
C GLU A 514 4.06 6.06 14.42
N LEU A 515 3.81 5.96 13.10
CA LEU A 515 4.59 6.59 12.03
C LEU A 515 3.71 7.42 11.07
N PRO A 516 3.08 8.51 11.55
CA PRO A 516 2.33 9.44 10.70
C PRO A 516 3.22 10.04 9.60
N GLU A 517 2.74 10.00 8.36
CA GLU A 517 3.49 10.51 7.21
C GLU A 517 3.47 12.03 7.15
N LEU A 518 4.64 12.61 6.89
CA LEU A 518 4.77 14.02 6.60
C LEU A 518 4.19 14.30 5.22
N ASN A 519 3.30 15.29 5.14
CA ASN A 519 2.80 15.84 3.90
C ASN A 519 3.93 16.61 3.18
N ASN A 520 4.74 15.89 2.41
CA ASN A 520 5.83 16.46 1.62
C ASN A 520 5.33 17.31 0.43
N ASP A 521 4.02 17.41 0.20
CA ASP A 521 3.44 18.39 -0.71
C ASP A 521 3.25 19.77 -0.07
N ASN A 522 3.15 19.84 1.26
CA ASN A 522 3.12 21.07 2.01
C ASN A 522 4.47 21.83 1.89
N PRO A 523 4.48 23.10 1.44
CA PRO A 523 5.71 23.88 1.31
C PRO A 523 6.46 24.12 2.61
N GLU A 524 5.76 24.28 3.74
CA GLU A 524 6.37 24.54 5.05
C GLU A 524 7.03 23.28 5.59
N THR A 525 6.38 22.12 5.49
CA THR A 525 6.96 20.82 5.85
C THR A 525 8.26 20.55 5.10
N ARG A 526 8.26 20.77 3.77
CA ARG A 526 9.47 20.66 2.96
C ARG A 526 10.52 21.68 3.35
N ALA A 527 10.12 22.93 3.59
CA ALA A 527 11.05 23.99 3.96
C ALA A 527 11.74 23.68 5.28
N TYR A 528 11.04 23.15 6.27
CA TYR A 528 11.64 22.69 7.52
C TYR A 528 12.69 21.60 7.27
N MET A 529 12.35 20.57 6.51
CA MET A 529 13.30 19.48 6.23
C MET A 529 14.54 19.97 5.44
N LEU A 530 14.34 20.76 4.39
CA LEU A 530 15.41 21.19 3.48
C LEU A 530 16.23 22.37 3.98
N ASN A 531 15.65 23.26 4.79
CA ASN A 531 16.31 24.50 5.22
C ASN A 531 16.72 24.48 6.70
N GLU A 532 16.21 23.55 7.51
CA GLU A 532 16.58 23.42 8.92
C GLU A 532 17.25 22.08 9.20
N VAL A 533 16.57 20.96 8.96
CA VAL A 533 17.07 19.63 9.34
C VAL A 533 18.29 19.21 8.52
N VAL A 534 18.22 19.26 7.19
CA VAL A 534 19.34 18.84 6.32
C VAL A 534 20.58 19.72 6.55
N PRO A 535 20.48 21.07 6.57
CA PRO A 535 21.64 21.92 6.87
C PRO A 535 22.21 21.69 8.27
N PHE A 536 21.38 21.42 9.29
CA PHE A 536 21.87 21.09 10.62
C PHE A 536 22.83 19.89 10.60
N TRP A 537 22.42 18.78 9.98
CA TRP A 537 23.28 17.59 9.90
C TRP A 537 24.51 17.82 9.00
N MET A 538 24.33 18.45 7.84
CA MET A 538 25.43 18.65 6.87
C MET A 538 26.45 19.72 7.29
N GLU A 539 26.01 20.81 7.92
CA GLU A 539 26.85 21.97 8.22
C GLU A 539 27.29 22.01 9.70
N GLU A 540 26.38 21.72 10.64
CA GLU A 540 26.71 21.78 12.08
C GLU A 540 27.38 20.50 12.56
N ILE A 541 26.78 19.34 12.27
CA ILE A 541 27.37 18.03 12.61
C ILE A 541 28.50 17.71 11.65
N GLY A 542 28.27 17.89 10.35
CA GLY A 542 29.27 17.73 9.29
C GLY A 542 29.23 16.38 8.61
N VAL A 543 28.09 15.68 8.59
CA VAL A 543 27.98 14.37 7.92
C VAL A 543 28.20 14.47 6.42
#